data_AF-A0A134B9U1-F1
#
_entry.id   AF-A0A134B9U1-F1
#
_cell.length_a   1.000
_cell.length_b   1.000
_cell.length_c   1.000
_cell.angle_alpha   90.00
_cell.angle_beta   90.00
_cell.angle_gamma   90.00
#
_symmetry.space_group_name_H-M   'P 1'
#
loop_
_entity.id
_entity.type
_entity.pdbx_description
1 polymer ?
#
loop_
_entity_poly.entity_id
_entity_poly.type
_entity_poly.pdbx_seq_one_letter_code
_entity_poly.pdbx_strand_id
1 'polypeptide(L)'
;MKTMRLLRGIVLSLCMCILSVMSAEAQETNMAPFIESLIRAFKSMKADTVSKDVIEPNLYRAFYKAEYHPVAKNMAPAYEWTQVLQIGETAQRYIDHGTLLADSIFDDGVKTGKAPEEFVPGYHKAGKSSVRDSHILFLQREGKMEYFDRIVADHFTYIDSIPQQQWELVAGDSIIAGYTCHRAQTRYRGRDYTAWYTEEIPLSYGPYKFRGLPGLITCIYDKDRDHVFTLQGFERAPLGEVIYRNKKSYFKTTRERLQQAIRNYMANPSGYSTPKINVQGKKTAKPPKAYNPIELE
;
A
#
# COMPACT_ATOMS: atom_id res chain seq x y z
N MET A 1 -4.89 -4.48 -31.28
CA MET A 1 -5.74 -4.69 -30.08
C MET A 1 -4.98 -4.87 -28.75
N LYS A 2 -3.78 -5.46 -28.69
CA LYS A 2 -2.95 -5.51 -27.45
C LYS A 2 -2.28 -4.17 -27.09
N THR A 3 -1.91 -3.36 -28.08
CA THR A 3 -1.25 -2.05 -27.93
C THR A 3 -2.15 -0.97 -27.32
N MET A 4 -3.46 -0.95 -27.63
CA MET A 4 -4.41 0.01 -27.03
C MET A 4 -4.69 -0.25 -25.54
N ARG A 5 -4.56 -1.49 -25.03
CA ARG A 5 -4.71 -1.78 -23.60
C ARG A 5 -3.48 -1.34 -22.79
N LEU A 6 -2.30 -1.37 -23.39
CA LEU A 6 -1.05 -0.96 -22.74
C LEU A 6 -0.98 0.57 -22.57
N LEU A 7 -1.44 1.35 -23.57
CA LEU A 7 -1.54 2.80 -23.46
C LEU A 7 -2.54 3.27 -22.36
N ARG A 8 -3.59 2.49 -22.07
CA ARG A 8 -4.61 2.84 -21.06
C ARG A 8 -4.09 2.85 -19.62
N GLY A 9 -3.18 1.97 -19.26
CA GLY A 9 -2.55 1.99 -17.93
C GLY A 9 -1.48 3.08 -17.78
N ILE A 10 -0.86 3.48 -18.90
CA ILE A 10 0.24 4.45 -18.94
C ILE A 10 -0.28 5.88 -18.73
N VAL A 11 -1.44 6.24 -19.30
CA VAL A 11 -2.01 7.61 -19.15
C VAL A 11 -2.41 7.91 -17.70
N LEU A 12 -3.00 6.95 -16.98
CA LEU A 12 -3.37 7.11 -15.56
C LEU A 12 -2.15 7.18 -14.63
N SER A 13 -1.08 6.42 -14.91
CA SER A 13 0.16 6.49 -14.12
C SER A 13 1.03 7.72 -14.42
N LEU A 14 1.06 8.24 -15.65
CA LEU A 14 1.86 9.44 -15.98
C LEU A 14 1.27 10.73 -15.38
N CYS A 15 -0.05 10.81 -15.29
CA CYS A 15 -0.73 11.97 -14.72
C CYS A 15 -0.42 12.17 -13.22
N MET A 16 -0.20 11.11 -12.43
CA MET A 16 0.16 11.24 -11.01
C MET A 16 1.63 11.67 -10.75
N CYS A 17 2.53 11.58 -11.75
CA CYS A 17 3.97 11.73 -11.51
C CYS A 17 4.52 13.17 -11.48
N ILE A 18 3.72 14.20 -11.83
CA ILE A 18 4.26 15.55 -12.09
C ILE A 18 4.38 16.44 -10.84
N LEU A 19 3.71 16.14 -9.72
CA LEU A 19 3.52 17.14 -8.64
C LEU A 19 4.19 16.86 -7.30
N SER A 20 5.25 16.04 -7.23
CA SER A 20 5.99 15.84 -5.97
C SER A 20 6.97 16.97 -5.62
N VAL A 21 6.85 18.17 -6.21
CA VAL A 21 7.83 19.28 -6.05
C VAL A 21 7.18 20.68 -5.96
N MET A 22 5.89 20.79 -5.61
CA MET A 22 5.25 22.11 -5.46
C MET A 22 4.78 22.32 -4.02
N SER A 23 4.85 23.58 -3.55
CA SER A 23 4.30 23.98 -2.26
C SER A 23 2.78 23.74 -2.24
N ALA A 24 2.22 23.49 -1.05
CA ALA A 24 0.80 23.18 -0.86
C ALA A 24 -0.13 24.24 -1.51
N GLU A 25 0.24 25.52 -1.41
CA GLU A 25 -0.49 26.65 -2.00
C GLU A 25 -0.44 26.67 -3.55
N ALA A 26 0.69 26.31 -4.15
CA ALA A 26 0.82 26.25 -5.61
C ALA A 26 0.19 24.97 -6.21
N GLN A 27 -0.10 23.99 -5.35
CA GLN A 27 -0.78 22.75 -5.71
C GLN A 27 -2.28 23.00 -5.88
N GLU A 28 -2.94 23.77 -5.00
CA GLU A 28 -4.38 24.05 -5.06
C GLU A 28 -4.79 24.86 -6.32
N THR A 29 -4.04 25.90 -6.68
CA THR A 29 -4.40 26.82 -7.78
C THR A 29 -4.26 26.19 -9.18
N ASN A 30 -3.50 25.10 -9.32
CA ASN A 30 -3.29 24.35 -10.57
C ASN A 30 -4.08 23.02 -10.63
N MET A 31 -4.97 22.75 -9.67
CA MET A 31 -5.68 21.46 -9.60
C MET A 31 -6.80 21.32 -10.64
N ALA A 32 -7.54 22.39 -10.92
CA ALA A 32 -8.71 22.34 -11.80
C ALA A 32 -8.36 21.88 -13.24
N PRO A 33 -7.31 22.41 -13.91
CA PRO A 33 -6.94 21.95 -15.25
C PRO A 33 -6.56 20.47 -15.32
N PHE A 34 -5.96 19.93 -14.26
CA PHE A 34 -5.57 18.52 -14.19
C PHE A 34 -6.78 17.60 -14.00
N ILE A 35 -7.69 17.96 -13.09
CA ILE A 35 -8.94 17.21 -12.87
C ILE A 35 -9.79 17.24 -14.15
N GLU A 36 -9.87 18.39 -14.83
CA GLU A 36 -10.54 18.50 -16.14
C GLU A 36 -9.90 17.62 -17.22
N SER A 37 -8.57 17.52 -17.24
CA SER A 37 -7.84 16.63 -18.14
C SER A 37 -8.18 15.16 -17.85
N LEU A 38 -8.22 14.76 -16.56
CA LEU A 38 -8.67 13.44 -16.15
C LEU A 38 -10.11 13.18 -16.59
N ILE A 39 -11.05 14.10 -16.33
CA ILE A 39 -12.45 14.00 -16.75
C ILE A 39 -12.55 13.79 -18.27
N ARG A 40 -11.83 14.59 -19.07
CA ARG A 40 -11.76 14.42 -20.53
C ARG A 40 -11.25 13.04 -20.94
N ALA A 41 -10.19 12.56 -20.28
CA ALA A 41 -9.67 11.22 -20.53
C ALA A 41 -10.72 10.14 -20.20
N PHE A 42 -11.40 10.23 -19.04
CA PHE A 42 -12.45 9.28 -18.64
C PHE A 42 -13.63 9.26 -19.60
N LYS A 43 -14.08 10.42 -20.13
CA LYS A 43 -15.12 10.49 -21.17
C LYS A 43 -14.72 9.81 -22.48
N SER A 44 -13.43 9.85 -22.83
CA SER A 44 -12.92 9.24 -24.06
C SER A 44 -12.69 7.72 -23.96
N MET A 45 -12.74 7.16 -22.75
CA MET A 45 -12.54 5.73 -22.50
C MET A 45 -13.89 4.99 -22.46
N LYS A 46 -13.95 3.77 -23.02
CA LYS A 46 -14.99 2.80 -22.59
C LYS A 46 -14.72 2.51 -21.12
N ALA A 47 -15.55 3.05 -20.23
CA ALA A 47 -15.46 2.83 -18.80
C ALA A 47 -15.64 1.33 -18.52
N ASP A 48 -14.56 0.66 -18.14
CA ASP A 48 -14.58 -0.72 -17.69
C ASP A 48 -13.70 -0.78 -16.44
N THR A 49 -14.16 -1.50 -15.44
CA THR A 49 -13.47 -1.60 -14.16
C THR A 49 -12.15 -2.37 -14.33
N VAL A 50 -11.20 -2.15 -13.42
CA VAL A 50 -10.00 -2.99 -13.39
C VAL A 50 -10.43 -4.43 -13.16
N SER A 51 -10.01 -5.35 -14.04
CA SER A 51 -10.37 -6.76 -13.88
C SER A 51 -9.74 -7.33 -12.61
N LYS A 52 -10.55 -8.03 -11.82
CA LYS A 52 -10.20 -8.54 -10.49
C LYS A 52 -10.46 -10.04 -10.43
N ASP A 53 -9.56 -10.80 -9.80
CA ASP A 53 -9.87 -12.13 -9.28
C ASP A 53 -10.37 -11.96 -7.86
N VAL A 54 -11.66 -12.22 -7.64
CA VAL A 54 -12.23 -12.26 -6.30
C VAL A 54 -11.67 -13.47 -5.58
N ILE A 55 -11.13 -13.26 -4.38
CA ILE A 55 -10.59 -14.32 -3.52
C ILE A 55 -11.69 -14.82 -2.59
N GLU A 56 -12.27 -13.92 -1.80
CA GLU A 56 -13.37 -14.22 -0.87
C GLU A 56 -14.04 -12.92 -0.37
N PRO A 57 -15.20 -12.99 0.31
CA PRO A 57 -15.79 -11.84 1.00
C PRO A 57 -14.83 -11.26 2.04
N ASN A 58 -14.77 -9.93 2.13
CA ASN A 58 -14.11 -9.27 3.25
C ASN A 58 -15.08 -9.25 4.44
N LEU A 59 -14.65 -9.68 5.62
CA LEU A 59 -15.50 -9.71 6.82
C LEU A 59 -15.22 -8.52 7.74
N TYR A 60 -13.95 -8.16 7.88
CA TYR A 60 -13.50 -7.07 8.76
C TYR A 60 -12.44 -6.19 8.10
N ARG A 61 -12.26 -4.99 8.64
CA ARG A 61 -11.16 -4.10 8.33
C ARG A 61 -10.49 -3.67 9.63
N ALA A 62 -9.16 -3.73 9.66
CA ALA A 62 -8.35 -3.06 10.68
C ALA A 62 -7.58 -1.91 10.00
N PHE A 63 -7.76 -0.69 10.51
CA PHE A 63 -7.09 0.50 10.01
C PHE A 63 -5.90 0.83 10.87
N TYR A 64 -4.74 1.04 10.25
CA TYR A 64 -3.51 1.38 10.93
C TYR A 64 -2.99 2.73 10.44
N LYS A 65 -2.65 3.62 11.37
CA LYS A 65 -1.74 4.73 11.09
C LYS A 65 -0.33 4.14 10.96
N ALA A 66 0.32 4.38 9.83
CA ALA A 66 1.73 4.09 9.62
C ALA A 66 2.53 5.39 9.69
N GLU A 67 3.60 5.40 10.48
CA GLU A 67 4.55 6.50 10.62
C GLU A 67 5.93 6.01 10.18
N TYR A 68 6.62 6.82 9.37
CA TYR A 68 7.89 6.43 8.77
C TYR A 68 8.94 7.55 8.81
N HIS A 69 10.12 7.18 9.31
CA HIS A 69 11.31 8.02 9.31
C HIS A 69 12.31 7.53 8.24
N PRO A 70 12.47 8.25 7.11
CA PRO A 70 13.35 7.85 6.02
C PRO A 70 14.83 8.06 6.33
N VAL A 71 15.12 8.88 7.35
CA VAL A 71 16.47 9.12 7.89
C VAL A 71 16.39 8.77 9.37
N ALA A 72 17.13 7.74 9.77
CA ALA A 72 17.14 7.27 11.14
C ALA A 72 17.53 8.39 12.13
N LYS A 73 16.93 8.39 13.32
CA LYS A 73 17.26 9.28 14.45
C LYS A 73 16.91 10.77 14.28
N ASN A 74 15.95 11.14 13.43
CA ASN A 74 15.42 12.51 13.33
C ASN A 74 14.06 12.65 14.03
N MET A 75 13.79 13.78 14.72
CA MET A 75 12.77 13.88 15.78
C MET A 75 11.28 13.90 15.34
N ALA A 76 10.96 13.98 14.03
CA ALA A 76 9.57 13.96 13.54
C ALA A 76 9.41 12.97 12.38
N PRO A 77 8.30 12.20 12.31
CA PRO A 77 8.03 11.30 11.20
C PRO A 77 7.91 12.12 9.93
N ALA A 78 8.62 11.72 8.88
CA ALA A 78 8.57 12.45 7.62
C ALA A 78 7.30 12.11 6.83
N TYR A 79 6.69 10.96 7.12
CA TYR A 79 5.50 10.47 6.43
C TYR A 79 4.55 9.79 7.39
N GLU A 80 3.27 10.13 7.25
CA GLU A 80 2.15 9.46 7.89
C GLU A 80 1.09 9.10 6.86
N TRP A 81 0.54 7.89 6.94
CA TRP A 81 -0.57 7.47 6.08
C TRP A 81 -1.36 6.33 6.72
N THR A 82 -2.54 6.06 6.18
CA THR A 82 -3.41 4.97 6.66
C THR A 82 -3.26 3.73 5.79
N GLN A 83 -3.12 2.58 6.43
CA GLN A 83 -3.15 1.26 5.82
C GLN A 83 -4.36 0.50 6.32
N VAL A 84 -4.85 -0.43 5.50
CA VAL A 84 -6.01 -1.27 5.82
C VAL A 84 -5.59 -2.73 5.69
N LEU A 85 -5.84 -3.50 6.75
CA LEU A 85 -5.87 -4.94 6.70
C LEU A 85 -7.31 -5.39 6.50
N GLN A 86 -7.62 -5.86 5.30
CA GLN A 86 -8.86 -6.57 5.01
C GLN A 86 -8.73 -8.02 5.48
N ILE A 87 -9.74 -8.53 6.17
CA ILE A 87 -9.73 -9.84 6.82
C ILE A 87 -10.98 -10.61 6.39
N GLY A 88 -10.79 -11.65 5.60
CA GLY A 88 -11.79 -12.68 5.35
C GLY A 88 -11.51 -13.93 6.19
N GLU A 89 -12.17 -15.04 5.87
CA GLU A 89 -12.03 -16.30 6.60
C GLU A 89 -10.64 -16.93 6.41
N THR A 90 -10.14 -16.93 5.17
CA THR A 90 -8.93 -17.69 4.79
C THR A 90 -7.92 -16.87 4.00
N ALA A 91 -8.22 -15.61 3.74
CA ALA A 91 -7.37 -14.66 3.08
C ALA A 91 -7.39 -13.31 3.79
N GLN A 92 -6.24 -12.64 3.74
CA GLN A 92 -6.09 -11.28 4.25
C GLN A 92 -5.41 -10.44 3.19
N ARG A 93 -5.77 -9.16 3.10
CA ARG A 93 -5.09 -8.23 2.22
C ARG A 93 -4.70 -6.97 2.95
N TYR A 94 -3.41 -6.69 2.97
CA TYR A 94 -2.85 -5.46 3.52
C TYR A 94 -2.59 -4.48 2.38
N ILE A 95 -3.20 -3.31 2.42
CA ILE A 95 -3.16 -2.31 1.34
C ILE A 95 -3.22 -0.89 1.88
N ASP A 96 -2.69 0.05 1.12
CA ASP A 96 -2.86 1.48 1.36
C ASP A 96 -4.33 1.92 1.26
N HIS A 97 -4.79 2.68 2.27
CA HIS A 97 -6.19 3.09 2.35
C HIS A 97 -6.59 4.01 1.18
N GLY A 98 -5.73 4.95 0.78
CA GLY A 98 -6.00 5.85 -0.34
C GLY A 98 -6.15 5.08 -1.66
N THR A 99 -5.31 4.07 -1.87
CA THR A 99 -5.42 3.16 -3.03
C THR A 99 -6.74 2.37 -3.00
N LEU A 100 -7.11 1.79 -1.86
CA LEU A 100 -8.38 1.06 -1.72
C LEU A 100 -9.59 1.97 -1.98
N LEU A 101 -9.58 3.17 -1.41
CA LEU A 101 -10.67 4.14 -1.54
C LEU A 101 -10.80 4.64 -2.98
N ALA A 102 -9.69 4.96 -3.63
CA ALA A 102 -9.69 5.37 -5.04
C ALA A 102 -10.26 4.27 -5.93
N ASP A 103 -9.84 3.01 -5.74
CA ASP A 103 -10.38 1.87 -6.46
C ASP A 103 -11.90 1.71 -6.25
N SER A 104 -12.38 1.86 -5.01
CA SER A 104 -13.81 1.78 -4.70
C SER A 104 -14.63 2.90 -5.36
N ILE A 105 -14.14 4.14 -5.33
CA ILE A 105 -14.82 5.29 -5.97
C ILE A 105 -14.88 5.10 -7.48
N PHE A 106 -13.79 4.63 -8.08
CA PHE A 106 -13.75 4.35 -9.51
C PHE A 106 -14.72 3.22 -9.89
N ASP A 107 -14.68 2.10 -9.17
CA ASP A 107 -15.56 0.96 -9.43
C ASP A 107 -17.04 1.34 -9.30
N ASP A 108 -17.42 2.05 -8.24
CA ASP A 108 -18.79 2.52 -8.03
C ASP A 108 -19.22 3.46 -9.16
N GLY A 109 -18.39 4.46 -9.49
CA GLY A 109 -18.67 5.41 -10.58
C GLY A 109 -18.93 4.72 -11.91
N VAL A 110 -18.08 3.74 -12.28
CA VAL A 110 -18.23 2.99 -13.52
C VAL A 110 -19.44 2.05 -13.49
N LYS A 111 -19.63 1.27 -12.40
CA LYS A 111 -20.70 0.27 -12.31
C LYS A 111 -22.09 0.89 -12.23
N THR A 112 -22.21 2.06 -11.59
CA THR A 112 -23.48 2.79 -11.47
C THR A 112 -23.74 3.75 -12.64
N GLY A 113 -22.79 3.87 -13.57
CA GLY A 113 -22.95 4.71 -14.76
C GLY A 113 -22.89 6.22 -14.48
N LYS A 114 -22.25 6.64 -13.38
CA LYS A 114 -22.05 8.06 -13.04
C LYS A 114 -21.21 8.77 -14.09
N ALA A 115 -21.49 10.05 -14.33
CA ALA A 115 -20.64 10.90 -15.13
C ALA A 115 -19.25 11.05 -14.46
N PRO A 116 -18.15 11.11 -15.22
CA PRO A 116 -16.82 11.30 -14.66
C PRO A 116 -16.70 12.48 -13.70
N GLU A 117 -17.41 13.58 -13.94
CA GLU A 117 -17.49 14.74 -13.08
C GLU A 117 -17.92 14.41 -11.63
N GLU A 118 -18.77 13.40 -11.46
CA GLU A 118 -19.34 13.05 -10.16
C GLU A 118 -18.36 12.27 -9.28
N PHE A 119 -17.44 11.50 -9.87
CA PHE A 119 -16.57 10.60 -9.11
C PHE A 119 -15.07 10.88 -9.28
N VAL A 120 -14.62 11.48 -10.38
CA VAL A 120 -13.19 11.75 -10.64
C VAL A 120 -12.56 12.65 -9.58
N PRO A 121 -13.20 13.72 -9.07
CA PRO A 121 -12.63 14.51 -7.99
C PRO A 121 -12.37 13.69 -6.72
N GLY A 122 -13.32 12.83 -6.33
CA GLY A 122 -13.17 11.92 -5.19
C GLY A 122 -12.10 10.87 -5.40
N TYR A 123 -12.10 10.22 -6.57
CA TYR A 123 -11.09 9.27 -7.00
C TYR A 123 -9.68 9.87 -6.92
N HIS A 124 -9.50 11.08 -7.46
CA HIS A 124 -8.22 11.77 -7.48
C HIS A 124 -7.77 12.16 -6.07
N LYS A 125 -8.68 12.68 -5.23
CA LYS A 125 -8.40 13.01 -3.83
C LYS A 125 -7.94 11.78 -3.05
N ALA A 126 -8.64 10.65 -3.19
CA ALA A 126 -8.26 9.39 -2.56
C ALA A 126 -6.91 8.86 -3.07
N GLY A 127 -6.67 8.92 -4.39
CA GLY A 127 -5.40 8.52 -4.97
C GLY A 127 -4.22 9.37 -4.44
N LYS A 128 -4.43 10.68 -4.23
CA LYS A 128 -3.43 11.58 -3.66
C LYS A 128 -3.06 11.30 -2.21
N SER A 129 -3.98 10.74 -1.41
CA SER A 129 -3.67 10.36 -0.03
C SER A 129 -2.88 9.04 0.07
N SER A 130 -2.68 8.36 -1.06
CA SER A 130 -1.88 7.15 -1.11
C SER A 130 -0.39 7.46 -1.09
N VAL A 131 0.35 6.84 -0.16
CA VAL A 131 1.81 7.00 -0.07
C VAL A 131 2.53 5.85 -0.76
N ARG A 132 1.91 4.67 -0.82
CA ARG A 132 2.48 3.48 -1.45
C ARG A 132 1.43 2.71 -2.24
N ASP A 133 1.77 2.39 -3.50
CA ASP A 133 1.00 1.48 -4.35
C ASP A 133 1.56 0.05 -4.21
N SER A 134 1.57 -0.43 -2.97
CA SER A 134 1.92 -1.81 -2.63
C SER A 134 0.78 -2.47 -1.86
N HIS A 135 0.67 -3.78 -2.03
CA HIS A 135 -0.25 -4.58 -1.24
C HIS A 135 0.26 -6.00 -1.08
N ILE A 136 -0.22 -6.66 -0.03
CA ILE A 136 0.14 -8.04 0.31
C ILE A 136 -1.16 -8.83 0.39
N LEU A 137 -1.23 -9.95 -0.32
CA LEU A 137 -2.32 -10.91 -0.23
C LEU A 137 -1.80 -12.18 0.47
N PHE A 138 -2.37 -12.50 1.63
CA PHE A 138 -2.10 -13.73 2.37
C PHE A 138 -3.16 -14.77 2.02
N LEU A 139 -2.72 -16.00 1.70
CA LEU A 139 -3.59 -17.13 1.35
C LEU A 139 -3.32 -18.26 2.35
N GLN A 140 -4.10 -18.29 3.43
CA GLN A 140 -3.82 -19.11 4.62
C GLN A 140 -3.79 -20.60 4.31
N ARG A 141 -4.76 -21.08 3.53
CA ARG A 141 -4.87 -22.49 3.14
C ARG A 141 -3.67 -22.99 2.34
N GLU A 142 -2.98 -22.09 1.65
CA GLU A 142 -1.81 -22.39 0.82
C GLU A 142 -0.49 -22.14 1.56
N GLY A 143 -0.52 -21.55 2.76
CA GLY A 143 0.68 -21.18 3.51
C GLY A 143 1.56 -20.13 2.80
N LYS A 144 1.01 -19.39 1.84
CA LYS A 144 1.76 -18.44 1.00
C LYS A 144 1.23 -17.01 1.07
N MET A 145 2.10 -16.06 0.75
CA MET A 145 1.72 -14.68 0.48
C MET A 145 2.16 -14.26 -0.92
N GLU A 146 1.42 -13.32 -1.49
CA GLU A 146 1.75 -12.61 -2.73
C GLU A 146 2.00 -11.15 -2.40
N TYR A 147 3.18 -10.65 -2.72
CA TYR A 147 3.52 -9.24 -2.57
C TYR A 147 3.45 -8.55 -3.93
N PHE A 148 2.91 -7.35 -3.94
CA PHE A 148 2.80 -6.51 -5.12
C PHE A 148 3.34 -5.12 -4.82
N ASP A 149 4.10 -4.58 -5.77
CA ASP A 149 4.69 -3.24 -5.63
C ASP A 149 4.78 -2.56 -7.00
N ARG A 150 5.03 -1.26 -6.97
CA ARG A 150 5.23 -0.46 -8.18
C ARG A 150 6.47 0.41 -8.03
N ILE A 151 7.35 0.32 -9.02
CA ILE A 151 8.46 1.26 -9.19
C ILE A 151 8.20 2.05 -10.47
N VAL A 152 7.94 3.35 -10.34
CA VAL A 152 7.53 4.22 -11.45
C VAL A 152 6.30 3.66 -12.16
N ALA A 153 6.41 3.13 -13.39
CA ALA A 153 5.27 2.56 -14.13
C ALA A 153 5.24 1.02 -14.09
N ASP A 154 6.31 0.40 -13.59
CA ASP A 154 6.50 -1.04 -13.62
C ASP A 154 5.93 -1.68 -12.36
N HIS A 155 5.07 -2.68 -12.57
CA HIS A 155 4.40 -3.42 -11.50
C HIS A 155 5.12 -4.75 -11.28
N PHE A 156 5.53 -5.02 -10.06
CA PHE A 156 6.26 -6.22 -9.67
C PHE A 156 5.41 -7.11 -8.78
N THR A 157 5.69 -8.41 -8.81
CA THR A 157 5.13 -9.35 -7.85
C THR A 157 6.13 -10.44 -7.50
N TYR A 158 6.05 -10.95 -6.27
CA TYR A 158 6.69 -12.19 -5.86
C TYR A 158 5.77 -12.98 -4.94
N ILE A 159 5.99 -14.30 -4.90
CA ILE A 159 5.35 -15.21 -3.96
C ILE A 159 6.39 -15.59 -2.91
N ASP A 160 5.97 -15.69 -1.65
CA ASP A 160 6.78 -16.19 -0.55
C ASP A 160 5.89 -17.02 0.39
N SER A 161 6.51 -17.73 1.33
CA SER A 161 5.81 -18.30 2.48
C SER A 161 5.23 -17.20 3.37
N ILE A 162 4.14 -17.51 4.06
CA ILE A 162 3.63 -16.63 5.13
C ILE A 162 4.72 -16.54 6.21
N PRO A 163 5.19 -15.32 6.56
CA PRO A 163 6.22 -15.17 7.59
C PRO A 163 5.77 -15.70 8.94
N GLN A 164 6.67 -16.41 9.62
CA GLN A 164 6.50 -16.86 10.99
C GLN A 164 7.47 -16.08 11.88
N GLN A 165 6.96 -15.10 12.61
CA GLN A 165 7.75 -14.39 13.62
C GLN A 165 7.84 -15.23 14.90
N GLN A 166 9.04 -15.27 15.49
CA GLN A 166 9.29 -15.91 16.77
C GLN A 166 9.06 -14.87 17.88
N TRP A 167 7.83 -14.82 18.38
CA TRP A 167 7.44 -13.86 19.40
C TRP A 167 7.86 -14.31 20.79
N GLU A 168 8.49 -13.40 21.53
CA GLU A 168 8.68 -13.49 22.97
C GLU A 168 7.57 -12.68 23.65
N LEU A 169 6.69 -13.36 24.39
CA LEU A 169 5.68 -12.69 25.21
C LEU A 169 6.37 -12.14 26.46
N VAL A 170 6.23 -10.84 26.70
CA VAL A 170 6.90 -10.16 27.80
C VAL A 170 5.88 -9.44 28.67
N ALA A 171 6.15 -9.32 29.96
CA ALA A 171 5.28 -8.59 30.87
C ALA A 171 5.06 -7.15 30.38
N GLY A 172 3.84 -6.63 30.52
CA GLY A 172 3.49 -5.26 30.16
C GLY A 172 2.08 -5.18 29.61
N ASP A 173 1.28 -4.32 30.22
CA ASP A 173 -0.09 -4.06 29.81
C ASP A 173 -0.24 -2.60 29.40
N SER A 174 -1.10 -2.36 28.42
CA SER A 174 -1.42 -1.03 27.92
C SER A 174 -2.85 -1.00 27.40
N ILE A 175 -3.38 0.20 27.19
CA ILE A 175 -4.64 0.40 26.47
C ILE A 175 -4.32 1.09 25.15
N ILE A 176 -4.62 0.43 24.04
CA ILE A 176 -4.37 0.95 22.69
C ILE A 176 -5.65 0.85 21.88
N ALA A 177 -6.06 1.96 21.28
CA ALA A 177 -7.33 2.07 20.55
C ALA A 177 -8.56 1.60 21.36
N GLY A 178 -8.50 1.71 22.69
CA GLY A 178 -9.56 1.29 23.61
C GLY A 178 -9.50 -0.18 24.06
N TYR A 179 -8.55 -0.98 23.56
CA TYR A 179 -8.41 -2.40 23.92
C TYR A 179 -7.34 -2.61 24.98
N THR A 180 -7.59 -3.53 25.92
CA THR A 180 -6.53 -4.05 26.79
C THR A 180 -5.55 -4.86 25.94
N CYS A 181 -4.26 -4.53 26.08
CA CYS A 181 -3.21 -5.08 25.25
C CYS A 181 -2.07 -5.65 26.09
N HIS A 182 -1.52 -6.75 25.61
CA HIS A 182 -0.30 -7.37 26.13
C HIS A 182 0.88 -7.06 25.22
N ARG A 183 2.10 -7.16 25.76
CA ARG A 183 3.33 -6.84 25.05
C ARG A 183 4.04 -8.09 24.54
N ALA A 184 4.63 -7.99 23.36
CA ALA A 184 5.51 -9.00 22.79
C ALA A 184 6.70 -8.35 22.08
N GLN A 185 7.78 -9.11 21.90
CA GLN A 185 8.98 -8.69 21.17
C GLN A 185 9.36 -9.75 20.14
N THR A 186 9.97 -9.31 19.03
CA THR A 186 10.54 -10.22 18.03
C THR A 186 11.69 -9.52 17.33
N ARG A 187 12.65 -10.30 16.85
CA ARG A 187 13.59 -9.87 15.82
C ARG A 187 13.06 -10.33 14.46
N TYR A 188 12.90 -9.43 13.51
CA TYR A 188 12.41 -9.75 12.18
C TYR A 188 13.14 -8.92 11.13
N ARG A 189 13.67 -9.60 10.11
CA ARG A 189 14.32 -8.97 8.94
C ARG A 189 15.38 -7.92 9.28
N GLY A 190 16.24 -8.26 10.25
CA GLY A 190 17.34 -7.41 10.69
C GLY A 190 16.97 -6.30 11.70
N ARG A 191 15.70 -6.18 12.11
CA ARG A 191 15.26 -5.19 13.11
C ARG A 191 14.67 -5.85 14.35
N ASP A 192 14.78 -5.15 15.48
CA ASP A 192 14.13 -5.53 16.74
C ASP A 192 12.83 -4.75 16.89
N TYR A 193 11.74 -5.46 17.16
CA TYR A 193 10.39 -4.90 17.25
C TYR A 193 9.79 -5.12 18.64
N THR A 194 9.03 -4.13 19.10
CA THR A 194 8.06 -4.28 20.19
C THR A 194 6.66 -4.17 19.61
N ALA A 195 5.81 -5.15 19.92
CA ALA A 195 4.41 -5.17 19.55
C ALA A 195 3.52 -5.17 20.79
N TRP A 196 2.33 -4.63 20.61
CA TRP A 196 1.20 -4.71 21.53
C TRP A 196 0.06 -5.39 20.78
N TYR A 197 -0.61 -6.34 21.44
CA TYR A 197 -1.70 -7.11 20.85
C TYR A 197 -2.85 -7.26 21.85
N THR A 198 -4.06 -7.45 21.34
CA THR A 198 -5.26 -7.68 22.16
C THR A 198 -5.91 -9.02 21.82
N GLU A 199 -6.25 -9.80 22.84
CA GLU A 199 -6.99 -11.06 22.69
C GLU A 199 -8.51 -10.82 22.58
N GLU A 200 -8.98 -9.61 22.84
CA GLU A 200 -10.39 -9.22 22.62
C GLU A 200 -10.79 -9.34 21.15
N ILE A 201 -9.82 -9.21 20.24
CA ILE A 201 -9.95 -9.55 18.83
C ILE A 201 -9.02 -10.74 18.57
N PRO A 202 -9.50 -12.00 18.68
CA PRO A 202 -8.67 -13.21 18.63
C PRO A 202 -8.28 -13.59 17.18
N LEU A 203 -7.78 -12.60 16.43
CA LEU A 203 -7.29 -12.74 15.07
C LEU A 203 -5.78 -12.50 15.09
N SER A 204 -5.01 -13.54 14.81
CA SER A 204 -3.53 -13.54 14.88
C SER A 204 -2.86 -12.78 13.72
N TYR A 205 -3.37 -11.59 13.40
CA TYR A 205 -2.97 -10.77 12.27
C TYR A 205 -2.49 -9.39 12.74
N GLY A 206 -1.91 -8.63 11.82
CA GLY A 206 -1.38 -7.31 12.11
C GLY A 206 -0.97 -6.56 10.85
N PRO A 207 -0.39 -5.36 11.02
CA PRO A 207 0.04 -4.55 9.89
C PRO A 207 1.24 -5.18 9.17
N TYR A 208 1.36 -4.86 7.89
CA TYR A 208 2.43 -5.35 7.02
C TYR A 208 2.47 -6.89 6.96
N LYS A 209 3.54 -7.49 7.49
CA LYS A 209 3.78 -8.94 7.51
C LYS A 209 3.81 -9.50 8.94
N PHE A 210 3.51 -8.67 9.95
CA PHE A 210 3.54 -9.06 11.35
C PHE A 210 2.25 -9.78 11.72
N ARG A 211 2.40 -10.95 12.33
CA ARG A 211 1.30 -11.88 12.64
C ARG A 211 1.79 -12.94 13.62
N GLY A 212 0.90 -13.80 14.11
CA GLY A 212 1.28 -14.95 14.93
C GLY A 212 1.19 -14.74 16.44
N LEU A 213 0.70 -13.58 16.91
CA LEU A 213 0.37 -13.37 18.33
C LEU A 213 -1.04 -13.92 18.66
N PRO A 214 -1.37 -14.18 19.93
CA PRO A 214 -2.68 -14.71 20.34
C PRO A 214 -3.91 -13.88 19.90
N GLY A 215 -3.72 -12.61 19.56
CA GLY A 215 -4.76 -11.76 19.00
C GLY A 215 -4.21 -10.65 18.09
N LEU A 216 -5.06 -9.68 17.76
CA LEU A 216 -4.75 -8.65 16.77
C LEU A 216 -3.64 -7.73 17.29
N ILE A 217 -2.61 -7.50 16.47
CA ILE A 217 -1.57 -6.50 16.77
C ILE A 217 -2.21 -5.11 16.73
N THR A 218 -2.28 -4.42 17.86
CA THR A 218 -2.85 -3.07 17.97
C THR A 218 -1.78 -2.00 17.78
N CYS A 219 -0.53 -2.30 18.10
CA CYS A 219 0.59 -1.41 17.81
C CYS A 219 1.86 -2.22 17.60
N ILE A 220 2.73 -1.79 16.69
CA ILE A 220 4.08 -2.33 16.55
C ILE A 220 5.04 -1.27 16.09
N TYR A 221 6.24 -1.26 16.66
CA TYR A 221 7.30 -0.35 16.27
C TYR A 221 8.67 -1.02 16.36
N ASP A 222 9.59 -0.62 15.50
CA ASP A 222 10.99 -1.00 15.66
C ASP A 222 11.67 -0.20 16.78
N LYS A 223 12.81 -0.68 17.25
CA LYS A 223 13.57 -0.11 18.36
C LYS A 223 13.79 1.40 18.25
N ASP A 224 14.11 1.86 17.04
CA ASP A 224 14.41 3.27 16.77
C ASP A 224 13.16 4.11 16.43
N ARG A 225 11.97 3.48 16.41
CA ARG A 225 10.69 4.07 16.00
C ARG A 225 10.71 4.65 14.58
N ASP A 226 11.57 4.13 13.72
CA ASP A 226 11.61 4.49 12.32
C ASP A 226 10.37 3.97 11.56
N HIS A 227 9.78 2.89 12.05
CA HIS A 227 8.55 2.31 11.56
C HIS A 227 7.59 2.10 12.73
N VAL A 228 6.50 2.86 12.77
CA VAL A 228 5.45 2.69 13.78
C VAL A 228 4.13 2.41 13.07
N PHE A 229 3.40 1.42 13.55
CA PHE A 229 2.04 1.13 13.13
C PHE A 229 1.14 1.12 14.35
N THR A 230 0.06 1.88 14.31
CA THR A 230 -0.91 1.99 15.41
C THR A 230 -2.32 1.82 14.89
N LEU A 231 -3.07 0.88 15.46
CA LEU A 231 -4.47 0.64 15.15
C LEU A 231 -5.28 1.91 15.44
N GLN A 232 -6.08 2.34 14.46
CA GLN A 232 -7.00 3.47 14.57
C GLN A 232 -8.47 3.00 14.67
N GLY A 233 -8.77 1.81 14.16
CA GLY A 233 -10.11 1.26 14.20
C GLY A 233 -10.18 -0.17 13.69
N PHE A 234 -11.18 -0.90 14.19
CA PHE A 234 -11.55 -2.24 13.74
C PHE A 234 -13.06 -2.26 13.50
N GLU A 235 -13.48 -2.64 12.29
CA GLU A 235 -14.90 -2.60 11.90
C GLU A 235 -15.28 -3.83 11.07
N ARG A 236 -16.58 -4.12 11.02
CA ARG A 236 -17.13 -5.01 9.99
C ARG A 236 -16.99 -4.35 8.62
N ALA A 237 -16.59 -5.15 7.63
CA ALA A 237 -16.52 -4.68 6.26
C ALA A 237 -17.93 -4.36 5.73
N PRO A 238 -18.07 -3.35 4.83
CA PRO A 238 -19.33 -3.08 4.14
C PRO A 238 -19.85 -4.31 3.38
N LEU A 239 -21.17 -4.44 3.32
CA LEU A 239 -21.81 -5.55 2.60
C LEU A 239 -21.35 -5.60 1.14
N GLY A 240 -20.92 -6.79 0.69
CA GLY A 240 -20.46 -7.01 -0.67
C GLY A 240 -19.02 -6.59 -0.94
N GLU A 241 -18.30 -6.06 0.05
CA GLU A 241 -16.85 -5.89 -0.10
C GLU A 241 -16.15 -7.25 -0.19
N VAL A 242 -15.16 -7.33 -1.07
CA VAL A 242 -14.39 -8.55 -1.31
C VAL A 242 -12.89 -8.30 -1.16
N ILE A 243 -12.17 -9.34 -0.76
CA ILE A 243 -10.73 -9.43 -0.95
C ILE A 243 -10.50 -9.89 -2.38
N TYR A 244 -9.64 -9.17 -3.10
CA TYR A 244 -9.38 -9.45 -4.51
C TYR A 244 -7.91 -9.25 -4.88
N ARG A 245 -7.53 -9.90 -5.99
CA ARG A 245 -6.26 -9.69 -6.70
C ARG A 245 -6.52 -8.91 -7.98
N ASN A 246 -5.76 -7.85 -8.23
CA ASN A 246 -5.84 -7.10 -9.48
C ASN A 246 -5.21 -7.88 -10.64
N LYS A 247 -5.86 -7.90 -11.82
CA LYS A 247 -5.27 -8.44 -13.05
C LYS A 247 -4.47 -7.37 -13.79
N LYS A 248 -3.26 -7.09 -13.31
CA LYS A 248 -2.27 -6.25 -14.01
C LYS A 248 -1.17 -7.11 -14.65
N SER A 249 -0.42 -6.53 -15.58
CA SER A 249 0.81 -7.16 -16.09
C SER A 249 1.93 -6.98 -15.08
N TYR A 250 2.11 -7.97 -14.20
CA TYR A 250 3.20 -7.97 -13.23
C TYR A 250 4.46 -8.62 -13.78
N PHE A 251 5.61 -8.05 -13.44
CA PHE A 251 6.89 -8.73 -13.52
C PHE A 251 7.05 -9.64 -12.31
N LYS A 252 7.04 -10.95 -12.55
CA LYS A 252 7.33 -11.95 -11.53
C LYS A 252 8.82 -11.93 -11.20
N THR A 253 9.16 -11.84 -9.93
CA THR A 253 10.54 -11.77 -9.44
C THR A 253 10.64 -12.44 -8.06
N THR A 254 11.79 -12.31 -7.39
CA THR A 254 11.97 -12.69 -5.99
C THR A 254 11.97 -11.46 -5.08
N ARG A 255 11.78 -11.67 -3.78
CA ARG A 255 11.85 -10.63 -2.75
C ARG A 255 13.18 -9.86 -2.82
N GLU A 256 14.30 -10.58 -2.88
CA GLU A 256 15.67 -10.03 -2.87
C GLU A 256 15.91 -9.16 -4.12
N ARG A 257 15.48 -9.65 -5.29
CA ARG A 257 15.61 -8.91 -6.55
C ARG A 257 14.76 -7.64 -6.55
N LEU A 258 13.54 -7.70 -6.01
CA LEU A 258 12.68 -6.53 -5.89
C LEU A 258 13.25 -5.51 -4.90
N GLN A 259 13.69 -5.94 -3.72
CA GLN A 259 14.35 -5.07 -2.75
C GLN A 259 15.60 -4.40 -3.35
N GLN A 260 16.41 -5.15 -4.11
CA GLN A 260 17.57 -4.58 -4.80
C GLN A 260 17.16 -3.55 -5.86
N ALA A 261 16.09 -3.81 -6.63
CA ALA A 261 15.57 -2.85 -7.59
C ALA A 261 15.08 -1.55 -6.91
N ILE A 262 14.41 -1.67 -5.76
CA ILE A 262 13.99 -0.52 -4.94
C ILE A 262 15.22 0.24 -4.44
N ARG A 263 16.23 -0.45 -3.87
CA ARG A 263 17.51 0.16 -3.45
C ARG A 263 18.15 0.97 -4.57
N ASN A 264 18.29 0.36 -5.75
CA ASN A 264 18.89 1.01 -6.91
C ASN A 264 18.08 2.23 -7.36
N TYR A 265 16.74 2.14 -7.36
CA TYR A 265 15.86 3.27 -7.66
C TYR A 265 16.02 4.41 -6.65
N MET A 266 16.10 4.11 -5.36
CA MET A 266 16.25 5.13 -4.32
C MET A 266 17.62 5.82 -4.40
N ALA A 267 18.69 5.07 -4.69
CA ALA A 267 20.03 5.62 -4.87
C ALA A 267 20.19 6.45 -6.16
N ASN A 268 19.56 6.02 -7.25
CA ASN A 268 19.62 6.72 -8.54
C ASN A 268 18.26 6.72 -9.26
N PRO A 269 17.32 7.61 -8.85
CA PRO A 269 15.99 7.66 -9.45
C PRO A 269 16.04 7.99 -10.94
N SER A 270 16.99 8.82 -11.36
CA SER A 270 17.23 9.14 -12.78
C SER A 270 17.86 7.98 -13.54
N GLY A 271 18.51 7.02 -12.90
CA GLY A 271 19.12 5.86 -13.56
C GLY A 271 18.17 4.69 -13.80
N TYR A 272 16.98 4.71 -13.20
CA TYR A 272 16.06 3.58 -13.25
C TYR A 272 15.64 3.23 -14.69
N SER A 273 15.76 1.96 -15.01
CA SER A 273 15.41 1.35 -16.30
C SER A 273 14.90 -0.08 -16.06
N THR A 274 13.94 -0.51 -16.85
CA THR A 274 13.42 -1.89 -16.84
C THR A 274 13.34 -2.43 -18.27
N PRO A 275 13.26 -3.76 -18.46
CA PRO A 275 13.11 -4.35 -19.79
C PRO A 275 11.88 -3.88 -20.58
N LYS A 276 10.89 -3.22 -19.96
CA LYS A 276 9.67 -2.72 -20.65
C LYS A 276 9.68 -1.23 -20.98
N ILE A 277 10.56 -0.42 -20.37
CA ILE A 277 10.56 1.04 -20.58
C ILE A 277 11.99 1.55 -20.74
N ASN A 278 12.35 1.84 -22.00
CA ASN A 278 13.59 2.52 -22.34
C ASN A 278 13.30 4.04 -22.36
N VAL A 279 13.58 4.75 -21.27
CA VAL A 279 13.38 6.22 -21.24
C VAL A 279 14.57 6.88 -21.91
N GLN A 280 14.51 7.06 -23.22
CA GLN A 280 15.37 8.01 -23.95
C GLN A 280 14.80 9.43 -23.79
N GLY A 281 15.58 10.31 -23.18
CA GLY A 281 15.25 11.73 -23.02
C GLY A 281 16.08 12.39 -21.92
N LYS A 282 16.43 13.68 -22.10
CA LYS A 282 17.20 14.48 -21.14
C LYS A 282 16.55 14.41 -19.75
N LYS A 283 17.14 13.64 -18.85
CA LYS A 283 16.68 13.54 -17.46
C LYS A 283 17.18 14.77 -16.72
N THR A 284 16.26 15.56 -16.15
CA THR A 284 16.61 16.35 -14.98
C THR A 284 17.12 15.38 -13.92
N ALA A 285 18.31 15.64 -13.38
CA ALA A 285 18.90 14.80 -12.36
C ALA A 285 18.04 14.89 -11.09
N LYS A 286 17.33 13.82 -10.75
CA LYS A 286 16.64 13.70 -9.48
C LYS A 286 17.67 13.27 -8.43
N PRO A 287 17.77 13.94 -7.28
CA PRO A 287 18.71 13.55 -6.25
C PRO A 287 18.35 12.17 -5.68
N PRO A 288 19.32 11.47 -5.05
CA PRO A 288 19.05 10.27 -4.27
C PRO A 288 17.96 10.51 -3.22
N LYS A 289 17.18 9.47 -2.94
CA LYS A 289 16.14 9.48 -1.92
C LYS A 289 16.63 8.74 -0.69
N ALA A 290 16.37 9.30 0.49
CA ALA A 290 16.61 8.61 1.75
C ALA A 290 15.85 7.27 1.79
N TYR A 291 16.51 6.21 2.25
CA TYR A 291 16.02 4.84 2.16
C TYR A 291 16.28 4.09 3.46
N ASN A 292 15.20 3.87 4.21
CA ASN A 292 15.19 3.14 5.47
C ASN A 292 14.12 2.03 5.36
N PRO A 293 14.45 0.86 4.81
CA PRO A 293 13.45 -0.16 4.57
C PRO A 293 13.09 -0.91 5.86
N ILE A 294 11.83 -1.35 5.96
CA ILE A 294 11.35 -2.16 7.08
C ILE A 294 12.06 -3.51 7.15
N GLU A 295 12.46 -4.09 6.01
CA GLU A 295 13.29 -5.30 5.93
C GLU A 295 14.72 -4.91 5.53
N LEU A 296 15.71 -5.16 6.39
CA LEU A 296 17.13 -4.89 6.13
C LEU A 296 17.85 -6.05 5.43
N GLU A 297 17.30 -7.26 5.52
CA GLU A 297 17.76 -8.52 4.88
C GLU A 297 16.70 -9.09 3.94
#